data_AF-A0AAW9J830-F1
#
_entry.id   AF-A0AAW9J830-F1
#
_cell.length_a   1.000
_cell.length_b   1.000
_cell.length_c   1.000
_cell.angle_alpha   90.00
_cell.angle_beta   90.00
_cell.angle_gamma   90.00
#
_symmetry.space_group_name_H-M   'P 1'
#
loop_
_entity.id
_entity.type
_entity.pdbx_description
1 polymer ?
#
loop_
_entity_poly.entity_id
_entity_poly.type
_entity_poly.pdbx_seq_one_letter_code
_entity_poly.pdbx_strand_id
1 'polypeptide(L)'
;YGLTIGELAYYFNNELNIGCDLEVIKIEGWERWMLHSDTDLPWISPSPNMPSLSTAILYNGTCLLEGTNISEGRGTTKPFEIVGAPWIDGYELAKRMEEKNINGVKFRPLYYTPTFSKHEGKMCGGVQIHLTDIREVNAVEVGVHLLET
;
A
#
# COMPACT_ATOMS: atom_id res chain seq x y z
N TYR A 1 -2.26 4.03 -11.86
CA TYR A 1 -2.13 4.71 -13.16
C TYR A 1 -0.89 4.29 -13.96
N GLY A 2 0.21 3.84 -13.34
CA GLY A 2 1.30 3.16 -14.07
C GLY A 2 2.19 4.05 -14.95
N LEU A 3 2.16 5.37 -14.70
CA LEU A 3 2.89 6.40 -15.44
C LEU A 3 3.83 7.15 -14.49
N THR A 4 4.95 7.66 -15.00
CA THR A 4 5.77 8.64 -14.28
C THR A 4 5.03 9.98 -14.19
N ILE A 5 5.50 10.90 -13.35
CA ILE A 5 4.88 12.23 -13.23
C ILE A 5 4.99 13.04 -14.53
N GLY A 6 6.11 12.91 -15.27
CA GLY A 6 6.28 13.56 -16.56
C GLY A 6 5.34 12.99 -17.64
N GLU A 7 5.12 11.68 -17.64
CA GLU A 7 4.14 11.05 -18.52
C GLU A 7 2.71 11.46 -18.18
N LEU A 8 2.37 11.55 -16.88
CA LEU A 8 1.06 12.07 -16.44
C LEU A 8 0.86 13.53 -16.86
N ALA A 9 1.89 14.37 -16.74
CA ALA A 9 1.82 15.76 -17.15
C ALA A 9 1.49 15.88 -18.65
N TYR A 10 2.16 15.09 -19.50
CA TYR A 10 1.83 15.03 -20.92
C TYR A 10 0.41 14.51 -21.17
N TYR A 11 0.02 13.42 -20.50
CA TYR A 11 -1.31 12.85 -20.63
C TYR A 11 -2.39 13.88 -20.32
N PHE A 12 -2.31 14.57 -19.17
CA PHE A 12 -3.30 15.58 -18.80
C PHE A 12 -3.27 16.83 -19.69
N ASN A 13 -2.09 17.30 -20.10
CA ASN A 13 -1.99 18.46 -20.96
C ASN A 13 -2.73 18.23 -22.29
N ASN A 14 -2.64 17.02 -22.84
CA ASN A 14 -3.29 16.60 -24.07
C ASN A 14 -4.77 16.26 -23.88
N GLU A 15 -5.10 15.33 -22.99
CA GLU A 15 -6.46 14.80 -22.83
C GLU A 15 -7.45 15.86 -22.31
N LEU A 16 -6.97 16.79 -21.48
CA LEU A 16 -7.79 17.86 -20.93
C LEU A 16 -7.69 19.16 -21.74
N ASN A 17 -6.97 19.16 -22.87
CA ASN A 17 -6.73 20.34 -23.72
C ASN A 17 -6.27 21.58 -22.93
N ILE A 18 -5.34 21.39 -21.99
CA ILE A 18 -4.89 22.45 -21.08
C ILE A 18 -4.10 23.52 -21.85
N GLY A 19 -3.34 23.12 -22.87
CA GLY A 19 -2.55 24.04 -23.69
C GLY A 19 -1.35 24.67 -22.96
N CYS A 20 -0.84 24.00 -21.92
CA CYS A 20 0.37 24.42 -21.23
C CYS A 20 1.59 24.23 -22.15
N ASP A 21 2.48 25.21 -22.17
CA ASP A 21 3.82 25.06 -22.75
C ASP A 21 4.67 24.19 -21.82
N LEU A 22 4.66 22.88 -22.07
CA LEU A 22 5.18 21.84 -21.19
C LEU A 22 6.46 21.21 -21.75
N GLU A 23 7.54 21.32 -20.99
CA GLU A 23 8.78 20.57 -21.20
C GLU A 23 8.98 19.53 -20.08
N VAL A 24 9.29 18.29 -20.44
CA VAL A 24 9.64 17.22 -19.49
C VAL A 24 11.05 16.75 -19.77
N ILE A 25 11.93 16.91 -18.78
CA ILE A 25 13.28 16.35 -18.82
C ILE A 25 13.21 14.86 -18.46
N LYS A 26 13.56 14.00 -19.40
CA LYS A 26 13.43 12.54 -19.24
C LYS A 26 14.51 11.99 -18.31
N ILE A 27 14.14 10.99 -17.53
CA ILE A 27 15.08 10.21 -16.72
C ILE A 27 15.86 9.28 -17.66
N GLU A 28 17.18 9.22 -17.48
CA GLU A 28 18.05 8.30 -18.21
C GLU A 28 18.13 6.95 -17.50
N GLY A 29 18.15 5.85 -18.27
CA GLY A 29 18.33 4.49 -17.75
C GLY A 29 17.14 3.91 -16.97
N TRP A 30 16.05 4.66 -16.80
CA TRP A 30 14.83 4.15 -16.18
C TRP A 30 14.00 3.33 -17.16
N GLU A 31 13.55 2.15 -16.72
CA GLU A 31 12.67 1.27 -17.47
C GLU A 31 11.38 1.00 -16.70
N ARG A 32 10.26 0.77 -17.42
CA ARG A 32 8.92 0.61 -16.83
C ARG A 32 8.84 -0.48 -15.75
N TRP A 33 9.63 -1.55 -15.90
CA TRP A 33 9.62 -2.71 -15.00
C TRP A 33 10.45 -2.50 -13.73
N MET A 34 11.22 -1.41 -13.66
CA MET A 34 12.04 -1.10 -12.49
C MET A 34 11.15 -0.70 -11.31
N LEU A 35 11.41 -1.34 -10.19
CA LEU A 35 10.94 -0.92 -8.87
C LEU A 35 11.97 0.03 -8.27
N HIS A 36 11.58 0.80 -7.26
CA HIS A 36 12.53 1.68 -6.55
C HIS A 36 13.72 0.90 -5.99
N SER A 37 13.52 -0.37 -5.58
CA SER A 37 14.57 -1.27 -5.11
C SER A 37 15.58 -1.68 -6.19
N ASP A 38 15.26 -1.48 -7.46
CA ASP A 38 16.17 -1.75 -8.59
C ASP A 38 17.07 -0.54 -8.90
N THR A 39 16.89 0.56 -8.17
CA THR A 39 17.68 1.79 -8.31
C THR A 39 18.63 1.96 -7.12
N ASP A 40 19.71 2.71 -7.32
CA ASP A 40 20.63 3.08 -6.23
C ASP A 40 20.14 4.31 -5.42
N LEU A 41 18.91 4.76 -5.66
CA LEU A 41 18.35 5.92 -4.97
C LEU A 41 17.93 5.59 -3.54
N PRO A 42 18.17 6.49 -2.57
CA PRO A 42 17.67 6.31 -1.23
C PRO A 42 16.14 6.50 -1.19
N TRP A 43 15.46 5.66 -0.42
CA TRP A 43 14.04 5.88 -0.14
C TRP A 43 13.88 7.07 0.81
N ILE A 44 13.32 8.17 0.30
CA ILE A 44 12.90 9.31 1.11
C ILE A 44 11.39 9.20 1.29
N SER A 45 10.94 9.10 2.54
CA SER A 45 9.51 8.96 2.85
C SER A 45 8.72 10.14 2.26
N PRO A 46 7.81 9.92 1.29
CA PRO A 46 7.04 11.00 0.68
C PRO A 46 5.95 11.55 1.61
N SER A 47 5.63 10.81 2.69
CA SER A 47 4.75 11.27 3.77
C SER A 47 5.09 10.55 5.08
N PRO A 48 4.62 11.06 6.24
CA PRO A 48 4.90 10.43 7.54
C PRO A 48 4.42 8.98 7.66
N ASN A 49 3.33 8.62 6.96
CA ASN A 49 2.78 7.26 6.97
C ASN A 49 3.19 6.46 5.71
N MET A 50 4.23 6.91 4.99
CA MET A 50 4.84 6.19 3.89
C MET A 50 6.34 5.92 4.16
N PRO A 51 6.67 5.20 5.25
CA PRO A 51 8.06 5.08 5.70
C PRO A 51 8.90 4.17 4.82
N SER A 52 8.30 3.23 4.07
CA SER A 52 9.04 2.19 3.35
C SER A 52 8.47 1.91 1.96
N LEU A 53 9.28 1.27 1.10
CA LEU A 53 8.85 0.77 -0.20
C LEU A 53 7.72 -0.27 -0.06
N SER A 54 7.79 -1.14 0.95
CA SER A 54 6.73 -2.13 1.22
C SER A 54 5.38 -1.46 1.51
N THR A 55 5.40 -0.37 2.27
CA THR A 55 4.23 0.49 2.50
C THR A 55 3.70 1.03 1.17
N ALA A 56 4.56 1.56 0.29
CA ALA A 56 4.15 2.12 -0.98
C ALA A 56 3.52 1.09 -1.93
N ILE A 57 4.04 -0.13 -1.91
CA ILE A 57 3.48 -1.25 -2.68
C ILE A 57 2.08 -1.62 -2.17
N LEU A 58 1.91 -1.77 -0.85
CA LEU A 58 0.62 -2.21 -0.27
C LEU A 58 -0.44 -1.11 -0.22
N TYR A 59 -0.01 0.16 -0.15
CA TYR A 59 -0.90 1.31 -0.02
C TYR A 59 -1.99 1.36 -1.09
N ASN A 60 -1.68 1.00 -2.34
CA ASN A 60 -2.65 1.02 -3.43
C ASN A 60 -3.89 0.14 -3.19
N GLY A 61 -3.80 -0.87 -2.31
CA GLY A 61 -4.91 -1.72 -1.90
C GLY A 61 -5.37 -1.48 -0.49
N THR A 62 -4.46 -1.41 0.48
CA THR A 62 -4.85 -1.26 1.90
C THR A 62 -5.37 0.14 2.21
N CYS A 63 -5.08 1.15 1.39
CA CYS A 63 -5.72 2.47 1.49
C CYS A 63 -7.23 2.42 1.23
N LEU A 64 -7.77 1.39 0.56
CA LEU A 64 -9.22 1.23 0.39
C LEU A 64 -9.94 1.12 1.75
N LEU A 65 -9.25 0.59 2.77
CA LEU A 65 -9.78 0.47 4.14
C LEU A 65 -9.93 1.84 4.82
N GLU A 66 -9.31 2.91 4.31
CA GLU A 66 -9.49 4.26 4.84
C GLU A 66 -10.97 4.67 4.81
N GLY A 67 -11.73 4.22 3.79
CA GLY A 67 -13.18 4.42 3.68
C GLY A 67 -14.03 3.57 4.63
N THR A 68 -13.42 2.82 5.54
CA THR A 68 -14.11 1.94 6.50
C THR A 68 -13.74 2.27 7.95
N ASN A 69 -14.36 1.55 8.90
CA ASN A 69 -14.00 1.61 10.31
C ASN A 69 -12.88 0.62 10.70
N ILE A 70 -12.23 -0.04 9.74
CA ILE A 70 -11.06 -0.90 9.96
C ILE A 70 -9.80 -0.03 9.93
N SER A 71 -8.85 -0.29 10.84
CA SER A 71 -7.55 0.39 10.85
C SER A 71 -6.63 -0.20 9.80
N GLU A 72 -6.04 0.68 8.99
CA GLU A 72 -4.98 0.42 8.03
C GLU A 72 -3.57 0.54 8.65
N GLY A 73 -3.46 0.42 9.98
CA GLY A 73 -2.17 0.34 10.67
C GLY A 73 -1.50 1.69 10.95
N ARG A 74 -2.14 2.83 10.62
CA ARG A 74 -1.74 4.14 11.17
C ARG A 74 -1.79 4.09 12.70
N GLY A 75 -0.86 4.78 13.36
CA GLY A 75 -0.64 4.62 14.81
C GLY A 75 0.27 3.45 15.18
N THR A 76 0.89 2.78 14.19
CA THR A 76 1.91 1.75 14.40
C THR A 76 3.21 2.12 13.68
N THR A 77 4.25 1.28 13.82
CA THR A 77 5.50 1.43 13.06
C THR A 77 5.41 0.89 11.62
N LYS A 78 4.26 0.34 11.23
CA LYS A 78 4.03 -0.40 9.98
C LYS A 78 2.67 -0.02 9.35
N PRO A 79 2.44 1.27 9.03
CA PRO A 79 1.23 1.70 8.36
C PRO A 79 1.08 0.98 7.02
N PHE A 80 -0.16 0.68 6.61
CA PHE A 80 -0.57 -0.02 5.38
C PHE A 80 -0.05 -1.46 5.22
N GLU A 81 0.94 -1.88 6.01
CA GLU A 81 1.37 -3.27 6.17
C GLU A 81 0.54 -4.01 7.24
N ILE A 82 -0.08 -3.29 8.18
CA ILE A 82 -0.95 -3.83 9.23
C ILE A 82 -2.40 -3.43 8.97
N VAL A 83 -3.32 -4.37 9.14
CA VAL A 83 -4.77 -4.15 9.04
C VAL A 83 -5.47 -4.81 10.23
N GLY A 84 -6.45 -4.15 10.84
CA GLY A 84 -7.24 -4.75 11.93
C GLY A 84 -8.23 -3.81 12.62
N ALA A 85 -8.92 -4.35 13.61
CA ALA A 85 -9.91 -3.62 14.42
C ALA A 85 -10.11 -4.30 15.78
N PRO A 86 -10.75 -3.64 16.77
CA PRO A 86 -10.98 -4.22 18.11
C PRO A 86 -11.82 -5.50 18.13
N TRP A 87 -12.65 -5.71 17.10
CA TRP A 87 -13.55 -6.85 16.99
C TRP A 87 -13.03 -7.96 16.04
N ILE A 88 -11.85 -7.78 15.44
CA ILE A 88 -11.28 -8.76 14.51
C ILE A 88 -10.44 -9.76 15.29
N ASP A 89 -10.68 -11.05 15.06
CA ASP A 89 -9.76 -12.12 15.44
C ASP A 89 -8.66 -12.23 14.37
N GLY A 90 -7.42 -11.97 14.76
CA GLY A 90 -6.28 -11.99 13.84
C GLY A 90 -6.00 -13.35 13.22
N TYR A 91 -6.21 -14.45 13.96
CA TYR A 91 -5.96 -15.80 13.45
C TYR A 91 -7.02 -16.23 12.43
N GLU A 92 -8.28 -15.92 12.71
CA GLU A 92 -9.37 -16.20 11.76
C GLU A 92 -9.21 -15.39 10.48
N LEU A 93 -8.89 -14.09 10.59
CA LEU A 93 -8.62 -13.25 9.42
C LEU A 93 -7.41 -13.76 8.63
N ALA A 94 -6.30 -14.09 9.29
CA ALA A 94 -5.12 -14.62 8.62
C ALA A 94 -5.44 -15.91 7.85
N LYS A 95 -6.18 -16.83 8.46
CA LYS A 95 -6.59 -18.08 7.82
C LYS A 95 -7.40 -17.83 6.56
N ARG A 96 -8.44 -16.99 6.64
CA ARG A 96 -9.29 -16.66 5.48
C ARG A 96 -8.51 -15.98 4.36
N MET A 97 -7.57 -15.10 4.70
CA MET A 97 -6.73 -14.42 3.71
C MET A 97 -5.72 -15.37 3.06
N GLU A 98 -5.14 -16.32 3.80
CA GLU A 98 -4.27 -17.36 3.22
C GLU A 98 -5.04 -18.27 2.26
N GLU A 99 -6.32 -18.57 2.52
CA GLU A 99 -7.18 -19.35 1.62
C GLU A 99 -7.42 -18.68 0.26
N LYS A 100 -7.22 -17.36 0.15
CA LYS A 100 -7.30 -16.63 -1.12
C LYS A 100 -6.11 -16.90 -2.05
N ASN A 101 -5.01 -17.48 -1.55
CA ASN A 101 -3.81 -17.84 -2.33
C ASN A 101 -3.25 -16.68 -3.18
N ILE A 102 -3.21 -15.48 -2.63
CA ILE A 102 -2.71 -14.29 -3.33
C ILE A 102 -1.18 -14.39 -3.47
N ASN A 103 -0.68 -14.22 -4.69
CA ASN A 103 0.75 -14.30 -4.96
C ASN A 103 1.53 -13.16 -4.30
N GLY A 104 2.78 -13.45 -3.94
CA GLY A 104 3.72 -12.45 -3.44
C GLY A 104 3.43 -11.94 -2.02
N VAL A 105 2.47 -12.52 -1.28
CA VAL A 105 2.13 -12.12 0.08
C VAL A 105 1.92 -13.27 1.05
N LYS A 106 2.13 -12.99 2.34
CA LYS A 106 1.73 -13.82 3.48
C LYS A 106 1.08 -13.00 4.57
N PHE A 107 0.10 -13.58 5.26
CA PHE A 107 -0.67 -12.94 6.31
C PHE A 107 -0.26 -13.51 7.67
N ARG A 108 0.38 -12.67 8.49
CA ARG A 108 0.76 -13.03 9.86
C ARG A 108 -0.27 -12.45 10.84
N PRO A 109 -0.94 -13.27 11.67
CA PRO A 109 -1.84 -12.74 12.70
C PRO A 109 -1.05 -11.91 13.73
N LEU A 110 -1.67 -10.85 14.22
CA LEU A 110 -1.12 -10.05 15.33
C LEU A 110 -2.21 -9.35 16.14
N TYR A 111 -1.81 -8.87 17.31
CA TYR A 111 -2.52 -7.88 18.10
C TYR A 111 -1.67 -6.62 18.22
N TYR A 112 -2.30 -5.46 18.15
CA TYR A 112 -1.62 -4.16 18.22
C TYR A 112 -2.53 -3.12 18.84
N THR A 113 -1.94 -2.04 19.37
CA THR A 113 -2.69 -0.89 19.91
C THR A 113 -2.18 0.37 19.20
N PRO A 114 -2.98 0.99 18.33
CA PRO A 114 -2.60 2.23 17.66
C PRO A 114 -2.34 3.37 18.64
N THR A 115 -1.30 4.16 18.40
CA THR A 115 -0.97 5.36 19.18
C THR A 115 -1.65 6.63 18.68
N PHE A 116 -2.27 6.59 17.50
CA PHE A 116 -3.10 7.64 16.91
C PHE A 116 -3.99 7.05 15.81
N SER A 117 -4.89 7.86 15.23
CA SER A 117 -5.82 7.46 14.16
C SER A 117 -6.91 6.49 14.67
N LYS A 118 -7.45 5.66 13.78
CA LYS A 118 -8.53 4.71 14.08
C LYS A 118 -8.13 3.79 15.23
N HIS A 119 -9.05 3.65 16.18
CA HIS A 119 -8.92 2.79 17.36
C HIS A 119 -7.71 3.12 18.26
N GLU A 120 -7.29 4.40 18.28
CA GLU A 120 -6.28 4.89 19.22
C GLU A 120 -6.55 4.39 20.66
N GLY A 121 -5.50 3.83 21.28
CA GLY A 121 -5.54 3.32 22.65
C GLY A 121 -6.34 2.03 22.84
N LYS A 122 -6.94 1.46 21.79
CA LYS A 122 -7.70 0.21 21.86
C LYS A 122 -6.90 -0.95 21.26
N MET A 123 -6.89 -2.08 21.96
CA MET A 123 -6.31 -3.31 21.42
C MET A 123 -7.12 -3.77 20.20
N CYS A 124 -6.43 -3.97 19.09
CA CYS A 124 -6.94 -4.45 17.83
C CYS A 124 -6.34 -5.82 17.53
N GLY A 125 -7.15 -6.75 17.06
CA GLY A 125 -6.67 -7.94 16.36
C GLY A 125 -6.66 -7.71 14.85
N GLY A 126 -5.82 -8.45 14.13
CA GLY A 126 -5.71 -8.31 12.68
C GLY A 126 -4.55 -9.08 12.09
N VAL A 127 -4.08 -8.61 10.93
CA VAL A 127 -2.99 -9.22 10.16
C VAL A 127 -1.94 -8.21 9.75
N GLN A 128 -0.68 -8.67 9.71
CA GLN A 128 0.41 -8.00 9.02
C GLN A 128 0.61 -8.72 7.70
N ILE A 129 0.64 -7.94 6.62
CA ILE A 129 0.88 -8.41 5.27
C ILE A 129 2.39 -8.36 5.04
N HIS A 130 3.01 -9.52 4.85
CA HIS A 130 4.41 -9.65 4.48
C HIS A 130 4.50 -9.82 2.97
N LEU A 131 5.24 -8.93 2.31
CA LEU A 131 5.59 -9.12 0.90
C LEU A 131 6.65 -10.22 0.81
N THR A 132 6.34 -11.31 0.12
CA THR A 132 7.29 -12.40 -0.18
C THR A 132 7.86 -12.29 -1.59
N ASP A 133 7.11 -11.70 -2.52
CA ASP A 133 7.58 -11.32 -3.85
C ASP A 133 6.87 -10.05 -4.31
N ILE A 134 7.65 -8.97 -4.42
CA ILE A 134 7.14 -7.63 -4.77
C ILE A 134 6.76 -7.49 -6.24
N ARG A 135 7.21 -8.40 -7.11
CA ARG A 135 6.90 -8.36 -8.55
C ARG A 135 5.61 -9.10 -8.89
N GLU A 136 5.23 -10.06 -8.06
CA GLU A 136 4.03 -10.88 -8.24
C GLU A 136 2.82 -10.37 -7.45
N VAL A 137 3.02 -9.50 -6.46
CA VAL A 137 1.92 -9.00 -5.62
C VAL A 137 0.96 -8.09 -6.37
N ASN A 138 -0.32 -8.44 -6.32
CA ASN A 138 -1.41 -7.53 -6.66
C ASN A 138 -2.02 -6.95 -5.38
N ALA A 139 -1.51 -5.81 -4.93
CA ALA A 139 -1.96 -5.26 -3.66
C ALA A 139 -3.42 -4.74 -3.69
N VAL A 140 -3.96 -4.37 -4.85
CA VAL A 140 -5.39 -4.04 -4.97
C VAL A 140 -6.27 -5.26 -4.67
N GLU A 141 -5.89 -6.43 -5.19
CA GLU A 141 -6.56 -7.70 -4.87
C GLU A 141 -6.49 -8.02 -3.37
N VAL A 142 -5.34 -7.78 -2.72
CA VAL A 142 -5.22 -7.87 -1.25
C VAL A 142 -6.24 -6.97 -0.55
N GLY A 143 -6.34 -5.70 -0.94
CA GLY A 143 -7.27 -4.74 -0.36
C GLY A 143 -8.74 -5.13 -0.54
N VAL A 144 -9.12 -5.61 -1.73
CA VAL A 144 -10.49 -6.05 -2.04
C VAL A 144 -10.86 -7.28 -1.22
N HIS A 145 -9.98 -8.28 -1.12
CA HIS A 145 -10.26 -9.46 -0.30
C HIS A 145 -10.33 -9.13 1.19
N LEU A 146 -9.53 -8.20 1.69
CA LEU A 146 -9.65 -7.71 3.08
C LEU A 146 -10.99 -7.03 3.37
N LEU A 147 -11.61 -6.37 2.38
CA LEU A 147 -12.95 -5.77 2.52
C LEU A 147 -14.08 -6.80 2.47
N GLU A 148 -13.85 -7.92 1.77
CA GLU A 148 -14.84 -9.00 1.57
C GLU A 148 -14.93 -9.95 2.78
N THR A 149 -13.82 -10.14 3.50
CA THR A 149 -13.57 -11.25 4.44
C THR A 149 -14.08 -11.01 5.86
#